data_AF-A0A401GR66-F1
#
_entry.id   AF-A0A401GR66-F1
#
_cell.length_a   1.000
_cell.length_b   1.000
_cell.length_c   1.000
_cell.angle_alpha   90.00
_cell.angle_beta   90.00
_cell.angle_gamma   90.00
#
_symmetry.space_group_name_H-M   'P 1'
#
loop_
_entity.id
_entity.type
_entity.pdbx_description
1 polymer ?
#
loop_
_entity_poly.entity_id
_entity_poly.type
_entity_poly.pdbx_seq_one_letter_code
_entity_poly.pdbx_strand_id
1 'polypeptide(L)'
;MLRTNQRIDKLAAARVDFTNRGMLNGSCLSEALRKLVAVNDSLSEKEDVEANADHLTIKPSNCDEQNDDGTISGPTILAYVDLAATIQQQHARSFAELAKEINQLKLPELIRQFLYDQLNPDNPRPASDIDINECPTLKGKISVHYSAAATYYASSDPCGVGGMHREHI
;
A
#
# COMPACT_ATOMS: atom_id res chain seq x y z
N MET A 1 19.90 30.32 18.28
CA MET A 1 20.88 29.22 18.30
C MET A 1 20.37 28.11 17.40
N LEU A 2 21.11 27.79 16.35
CA LEU A 2 20.66 27.05 15.16
C LEU A 2 20.28 25.60 15.49
N ARG A 3 19.02 25.22 15.26
CA ARG A 3 18.52 23.83 15.38
C ARG A 3 19.35 22.82 14.59
N THR A 4 20.02 23.27 13.53
CA THR A 4 20.96 22.50 12.73
C THR A 4 22.12 21.95 13.55
N ASN A 5 22.74 22.77 14.40
CA ASN A 5 23.87 22.34 15.22
C ASN A 5 23.42 21.30 16.25
N GLN A 6 22.25 21.50 16.85
CA GLN A 6 21.66 20.54 17.79
C GLN A 6 21.35 19.18 17.13
N ARG A 7 20.90 19.19 15.86
CA ARG A 7 20.64 17.95 15.11
C ARG A 7 21.95 17.22 14.77
N ILE A 8 23.00 17.94 14.39
CA ILE A 8 24.32 17.38 14.10
C ILE A 8 24.91 16.72 15.35
N ASP A 9 24.82 17.37 16.52
CA ASP A 9 25.32 16.81 17.78
C ASP A 9 24.58 15.52 18.17
N LYS A 10 23.25 15.50 18.01
CA LYS A 10 22.43 14.30 18.28
C LYS A 10 22.79 13.14 17.35
N LEU A 11 23.02 13.43 16.07
CA LEU A 11 23.41 12.42 15.09
C LEU A 11 24.80 11.87 15.40
N ALA A 12 25.75 12.73 15.80
CA ALA A 12 27.07 12.31 16.24
C ALA A 12 27.00 11.38 17.47
N ALA A 13 26.17 11.72 18.47
CA ALA A 13 25.97 10.88 19.65
C ALA A 13 25.33 9.52 19.29
N ALA A 14 24.30 9.52 18.45
CA ALA A 14 23.65 8.28 17.99
C ALA A 14 24.62 7.37 17.22
N ARG A 15 25.48 7.94 16.38
CA ARG A 15 26.49 7.17 15.63
C ARG A 15 27.45 6.43 16.55
N VAL A 16 27.88 7.06 17.65
CA VAL A 16 28.74 6.40 18.66
C VAL A 16 28.00 5.25 19.35
N ASP A 17 26.75 5.46 19.76
CA ASP A 17 25.94 4.41 20.41
C ASP A 17 25.71 3.20 19.47
N PHE A 18 25.35 3.44 18.21
CA PHE A 18 25.16 2.36 17.23
C PHE A 18 26.46 1.64 16.85
N THR A 19 27.59 2.35 16.85
CA THR A 19 28.92 1.73 16.64
C THR A 19 29.27 0.81 17.81
N ASN A 20 29.05 1.26 19.04
CA ASN A 20 29.33 0.48 20.25
C ASN A 20 28.47 -0.80 20.33
N ARG A 21 27.25 -0.75 19.78
CA ARG A 21 26.36 -1.92 19.69
C ARG A 21 26.66 -2.82 18.48
N GLY A 22 27.65 -2.48 17.66
CA GLY A 22 27.99 -3.21 16.43
C GLY A 22 26.91 -3.12 15.34
N MET A 23 25.95 -2.20 15.47
CA MET A 23 24.80 -2.05 14.54
C MET A 23 25.19 -1.40 13.20
N LEU A 24 26.38 -0.81 13.12
CA LEU A 24 26.94 -0.20 11.90
C LEU A 24 28.00 -1.08 11.23
N ASN A 25 28.13 -2.35 11.65
CA ASN A 25 29.08 -3.28 11.06
C ASN A 25 28.44 -4.01 9.88
N GLY A 26 28.90 -3.69 8.67
CA GLY A 26 28.42 -4.27 7.42
C GLY A 26 27.73 -3.26 6.52
N SER A 27 27.45 -3.68 5.29
CA SER A 27 26.62 -2.93 4.35
C SER A 27 25.21 -3.49 4.29
N CYS A 28 24.24 -2.70 3.83
CA CYS A 28 22.90 -3.19 3.56
C CYS A 28 22.91 -4.41 2.61
N LEU A 29 23.87 -4.46 1.69
CA LEU A 29 24.10 -5.59 0.77
C LEU A 29 24.48 -6.87 1.53
N SER A 30 25.40 -6.78 2.50
CA SER A 30 25.82 -7.95 3.29
C SER A 30 24.69 -8.53 4.15
N GLU A 31 23.79 -7.68 4.66
CA GLU A 31 22.63 -8.13 5.42
C GLU A 31 21.60 -8.83 4.52
N ALA A 32 21.33 -8.25 3.34
CA ALA A 32 20.42 -8.83 2.37
C ALA A 32 20.92 -10.20 1.90
N LEU A 33 22.22 -10.33 1.60
CA LEU A 33 22.84 -11.60 1.23
C LEU A 33 22.76 -12.63 2.37
N ARG A 34 23.00 -12.22 3.63
CA ARG A 34 22.89 -13.12 4.79
C ARG A 34 21.47 -13.67 4.97
N LYS A 35 20.45 -12.83 4.78
CA LYS A 35 19.05 -13.26 4.82
C LYS A 35 18.72 -14.24 3.69
N LEU A 36 19.24 -13.98 2.49
CA LEU A 36 19.03 -14.85 1.33
C LEU A 36 19.69 -16.24 1.52
N VAL A 37 20.90 -16.27 2.08
CA VAL A 37 21.62 -17.52 2.40
C VAL A 37 20.92 -18.29 3.54
N ALA A 38 20.44 -17.61 4.59
CA ALA A 38 19.71 -18.25 5.69
C ALA A 38 18.39 -18.92 5.22
N VAL A 39 17.73 -18.36 4.22
CA VAL A 39 16.54 -18.99 3.60
C VAL A 39 16.93 -20.25 2.82
N ASN A 40 18.12 -20.30 2.22
CA ASN A 40 18.56 -21.42 1.41
C ASN A 40 19.04 -22.63 2.25
N ASP A 41 19.60 -22.41 3.45
CA ASP A 41 19.98 -23.48 4.39
C ASP A 41 18.77 -24.20 5.02
N SER A 42 17.57 -23.60 4.93
CA SER A 42 16.33 -24.17 5.49
C SER A 42 15.68 -25.24 4.61
N LEU A 43 16.21 -25.50 3.40
CA LEU A 43 15.58 -26.36 2.37
C LEU A 43 16.29 -27.70 2.13
N SER A 44 17.21 -28.12 3.02
CA SER A 44 18.07 -29.29 2.78
C SER A 44 17.63 -30.62 3.40
N GLU A 45 16.51 -30.75 4.12
CA GLU A 45 16.09 -32.07 4.63
C GLU A 45 14.60 -32.40 4.40
N LYS A 46 14.39 -33.18 3.33
CA LYS A 46 13.48 -34.33 3.15
C LYS A 46 11.97 -34.12 3.01
N GLU A 47 11.47 -34.60 1.87
CA GLU A 47 10.06 -34.91 1.57
C GLU A 47 9.58 -36.11 2.41
N ASP A 48 8.35 -36.04 2.95
CA ASP A 48 7.26 -37.01 2.73
C ASP A 48 6.08 -36.87 3.74
N VAL A 49 4.85 -36.85 3.18
CA VAL A 49 3.53 -37.26 3.74
C VAL A 49 2.68 -36.26 4.57
N GLU A 50 1.66 -35.73 3.87
CA GLU A 50 0.20 -35.71 4.16
C GLU A 50 -0.40 -35.08 5.46
N ALA A 51 -1.29 -34.11 5.21
CA ALA A 51 -2.43 -33.63 6.01
C ALA A 51 -2.19 -33.08 7.44
N ASN A 52 -2.16 -31.75 7.58
CA ASN A 52 -3.12 -30.93 8.35
C ASN A 52 -2.61 -29.49 8.58
N ALA A 53 -3.60 -28.59 8.69
CA ALA A 53 -3.57 -27.29 9.38
C ALA A 53 -2.79 -26.10 8.76
N ASP A 54 -3.52 -24.99 8.75
CA ASP A 54 -3.08 -23.60 8.79
C ASP A 54 -2.43 -23.03 7.54
N HIS A 55 -3.33 -22.53 6.69
CA HIS A 55 -3.09 -21.51 5.69
C HIS A 55 -2.24 -20.36 6.29
N LEU A 56 -0.94 -20.41 6.02
CA LEU A 56 0.03 -19.34 6.24
C LEU A 56 -0.39 -18.13 5.40
N THR A 57 -1.31 -17.34 5.97
CA THR A 57 -1.52 -15.96 5.56
C THR A 57 -0.21 -15.26 5.88
N ILE A 58 0.55 -14.94 4.83
CA ILE A 58 1.63 -13.96 4.89
C ILE A 58 0.94 -12.65 5.29
N LYS A 59 0.85 -12.40 6.61
CA LYS A 59 0.59 -11.06 7.13
C LYS A 59 1.74 -10.21 6.62
N PRO A 60 1.49 -9.16 5.81
CA PRO A 60 2.52 -8.16 5.61
C PRO A 60 2.90 -7.70 7.02
N SER A 61 4.19 -7.74 7.32
CA SER A 61 4.72 -7.24 8.59
C SER A 61 4.34 -5.76 8.66
N ASN A 62 3.27 -5.46 9.40
CA ASN A 62 2.98 -4.09 9.83
C ASN A 62 4.10 -3.67 10.78
N CYS A 63 5.22 -3.26 10.21
CA CYS A 63 6.10 -2.28 10.81
C CYS A 63 5.44 -0.92 10.62
N ASP A 64 4.25 -0.73 11.20
CA ASP A 64 3.67 0.59 11.40
C ASP A 64 4.46 1.25 12.54
N GLU A 65 5.71 1.60 12.25
CA GLU A 65 6.35 2.69 12.97
C GLU A 65 5.49 3.91 12.67
N GLN A 66 4.69 4.31 13.65
CA GLN A 66 3.92 5.56 13.67
C GLN A 66 4.90 6.75 13.63
N ASN A 67 5.54 6.95 12.49
CA ASN A 67 6.12 8.23 12.14
C ASN A 67 4.95 9.05 11.59
N ASP A 68 4.53 10.03 12.39
CA ASP A 68 3.48 11.04 12.12
C ASP A 68 3.75 11.90 10.85
N ASP A 69 4.74 11.51 10.04
CA ASP A 69 5.26 12.19 8.85
C ASP A 69 4.88 11.46 7.55
N GLY A 70 4.13 10.34 7.63
CA GLY A 70 3.64 9.60 6.44
C GLY A 70 4.74 8.95 5.59
N THR A 71 6.01 9.01 6.00
CA THR A 71 7.14 8.46 5.25
C THR A 71 7.10 6.92 5.24
N ILE A 72 7.10 6.31 4.06
CA ILE A 72 7.21 4.85 3.89
C ILE A 72 8.58 4.48 3.32
N SER A 73 9.23 3.49 3.92
CA SER A 73 10.46 2.90 3.40
C SER A 73 10.14 1.69 2.53
N GLY A 74 10.54 1.70 1.26
CA GLY A 74 10.29 0.58 0.33
C GLY A 74 10.75 0.87 -1.10
N PRO A 75 10.68 -0.12 -2.00
CA PRO A 75 10.92 0.09 -3.42
C PRO A 75 9.88 1.08 -4.00
N THR A 76 10.32 1.91 -4.95
CA THR A 76 9.45 2.91 -5.58
C THR A 76 8.38 2.23 -6.44
N ILE A 77 7.11 2.53 -6.15
CA ILE A 77 5.91 2.09 -6.89
C ILE A 77 5.13 3.36 -7.24
N LEU A 78 4.35 3.36 -8.32
CA LEU A 78 3.59 4.55 -8.76
C LEU A 78 2.62 5.05 -7.68
N ALA A 79 1.63 4.23 -7.33
CA ALA A 79 0.74 4.46 -6.19
C ALA A 79 -0.09 3.20 -5.89
N TYR A 80 -0.60 3.09 -4.67
CA TYR A 80 -1.65 2.12 -4.30
C TYR A 80 -2.51 2.68 -3.16
N VAL A 81 -3.67 2.07 -2.95
CA VAL A 81 -4.62 2.47 -1.90
C VAL A 81 -5.01 1.27 -1.06
N ASP A 82 -4.87 1.40 0.26
CA ASP A 82 -5.36 0.45 1.24
C ASP A 82 -6.67 0.96 1.84
N LEU A 83 -7.73 0.17 1.76
CA LEU A 83 -8.99 0.48 2.43
C LEU A 83 -8.92 0.05 3.90
N ALA A 84 -9.60 0.78 4.79
CA ALA A 84 -9.74 0.37 6.17
C ALA A 84 -10.38 -1.03 6.28
N ALA A 85 -9.90 -1.85 7.23
CA ALA A 85 -10.40 -3.21 7.41
C ALA A 85 -11.90 -3.28 7.77
N THR A 86 -12.45 -2.20 8.34
CA THR A 86 -13.84 -2.12 8.77
C THR A 86 -14.77 -1.67 7.64
N ILE A 87 -15.62 -2.58 7.19
CA ILE A 87 -16.71 -2.26 6.26
C ILE A 87 -17.87 -1.62 7.05
N GLN A 88 -18.42 -0.54 6.52
CA GLN A 88 -19.63 0.06 7.08
C GLN A 88 -20.87 -0.73 6.66
N GLN A 89 -21.62 -1.23 7.65
CA GLN A 89 -22.83 -2.04 7.40
C GLN A 89 -24.11 -1.22 7.28
N GLN A 90 -24.06 0.08 7.58
CA GLN A 90 -25.23 0.97 7.55
C GLN A 90 -25.62 1.39 6.12
N HIS A 91 -24.74 1.18 5.14
CA HIS A 91 -24.97 1.55 3.75
C HIS A 91 -25.55 0.42 2.92
N ALA A 92 -26.28 0.81 1.87
CA ALA A 92 -26.79 -0.15 0.91
C ALA A 92 -25.64 -0.80 0.12
N ARG A 93 -25.75 -2.13 -0.10
CA ARG A 93 -24.76 -2.91 -0.87
C ARG A 93 -25.09 -3.00 -2.36
N SER A 94 -26.29 -2.55 -2.75
CA SER A 94 -26.75 -2.49 -4.13
C SER A 94 -26.41 -1.15 -4.74
N PHE A 95 -25.94 -1.14 -5.99
CA PHE A 95 -25.61 0.08 -6.73
C PHE A 95 -26.78 1.06 -6.81
N ALA A 96 -27.99 0.57 -7.07
CA ALA A 96 -29.17 1.41 -7.23
C ALA A 96 -29.67 2.02 -5.90
N GLU A 97 -29.50 1.29 -4.80
CA GLU A 97 -29.89 1.77 -3.47
C GLU A 97 -28.85 2.76 -2.93
N LEU A 98 -27.56 2.44 -3.09
CA LEU A 98 -26.47 3.34 -2.70
C LEU A 98 -26.53 4.65 -3.50
N ALA A 99 -26.85 4.58 -4.79
CA ALA A 99 -27.06 5.75 -5.65
C ALA A 99 -28.14 6.70 -5.09
N LYS A 100 -29.22 6.16 -4.52
CA LYS A 100 -30.26 6.97 -3.87
C LYS A 100 -29.75 7.55 -2.55
N GLU A 101 -29.04 6.76 -1.77
CA GLU A 101 -28.48 7.17 -0.47
C GLU A 101 -27.52 8.36 -0.59
N ILE A 102 -26.62 8.33 -1.58
CA ILE A 102 -25.65 9.41 -1.82
C ILE A 102 -26.21 10.56 -2.68
N ASN A 103 -27.50 10.53 -3.03
CA ASN A 103 -28.15 11.48 -3.93
C ASN A 103 -27.51 11.59 -5.34
N GLN A 104 -26.94 10.49 -5.86
CA GLN A 104 -26.37 10.42 -7.20
C GLN A 104 -26.91 9.22 -7.98
N LEU A 105 -28.04 9.41 -8.65
CA LEU A 105 -28.71 8.35 -9.41
C LEU A 105 -27.89 7.81 -10.58
N LYS A 106 -27.00 8.63 -11.14
CA LYS A 106 -26.10 8.23 -12.24
C LYS A 106 -24.86 7.48 -11.77
N LEU A 107 -24.72 7.20 -10.47
CA LEU A 107 -23.58 6.46 -9.93
C LEU A 107 -23.29 5.14 -10.69
N PRO A 108 -24.29 4.29 -11.01
CA PRO A 108 -24.01 3.06 -11.73
C PRO A 108 -23.46 3.32 -13.13
N GLU A 109 -23.90 4.39 -13.81
CA GLU A 109 -23.40 4.76 -15.13
C GLU A 109 -21.94 5.21 -15.06
N LEU A 110 -21.63 6.06 -14.08
CA LEU A 110 -20.28 6.59 -13.85
C LEU A 110 -19.28 5.48 -13.52
N ILE A 111 -19.66 4.50 -12.69
CA ILE A 111 -18.78 3.37 -12.36
C ILE A 111 -18.52 2.54 -13.62
N ARG A 112 -19.51 2.34 -14.49
CA ARG A 112 -19.33 1.58 -15.75
C ARG A 112 -18.37 2.29 -16.69
N GLN A 113 -18.50 3.60 -16.82
CA GLN A 113 -17.60 4.42 -17.62
C GLN A 113 -16.18 4.38 -17.05
N PHE A 114 -16.02 4.56 -15.74
CA PHE A 114 -14.73 4.44 -15.07
C PHE A 114 -14.08 3.07 -15.31
N LEU A 115 -14.84 1.98 -15.16
CA LEU A 115 -14.33 0.63 -15.44
C LEU A 115 -13.95 0.44 -16.91
N TYR A 116 -14.66 1.09 -17.85
CA TYR A 116 -14.30 1.05 -19.26
C TYR A 116 -12.92 1.67 -19.50
N ASP A 117 -12.67 2.85 -18.94
CA ASP A 117 -11.38 3.55 -19.04
C ASP A 117 -10.25 2.73 -18.40
N GLN A 118 -10.50 2.09 -17.25
CA GLN A 118 -9.51 1.26 -16.56
C GLN A 118 -9.19 -0.04 -17.32
N LEU A 119 -10.17 -0.64 -18.01
CA LEU A 119 -9.97 -1.89 -18.75
C LEU A 119 -9.38 -1.69 -20.14
N ASN A 120 -9.49 -0.48 -20.71
CA ASN A 120 -9.04 -0.17 -22.06
C ASN A 120 -8.12 1.07 -22.10
N PRO A 121 -6.93 1.02 -21.44
CA PRO A 121 -6.05 2.18 -21.34
C PRO A 121 -5.49 2.65 -22.70
N ASP A 122 -5.41 1.76 -23.69
CA ASP A 122 -4.87 2.07 -25.03
C ASP A 122 -5.94 2.60 -26.00
N ASN A 123 -7.21 2.66 -25.60
CA ASN A 123 -8.27 3.13 -26.47
C ASN A 123 -8.27 4.67 -26.54
N PRO A 124 -8.16 5.28 -27.74
CA PRO A 124 -8.18 6.73 -27.87
C PRO A 124 -9.55 7.37 -27.59
N ARG A 125 -10.63 6.59 -27.46
CA ARG A 125 -11.97 7.11 -27.13
C ARG A 125 -12.21 7.08 -25.61
N PRO A 126 -12.53 8.22 -24.99
CA PRO A 126 -12.88 8.26 -23.57
C PRO A 126 -14.26 7.62 -23.32
N ALA A 127 -14.47 7.04 -22.15
CA ALA A 127 -15.76 6.42 -21.78
C ALA A 127 -16.97 7.37 -21.81
N SER A 128 -16.75 8.69 -21.80
CA SER A 128 -17.83 9.69 -21.91
C SER A 128 -18.50 9.71 -23.31
N ASP A 129 -17.77 9.32 -24.35
CA ASP A 129 -18.24 9.35 -25.74
C ASP A 129 -18.86 8.01 -26.19
N ILE A 130 -18.88 7.03 -25.29
CA ILE A 130 -19.27 5.65 -25.57
C ILE A 130 -20.66 5.41 -24.98
N ASP A 131 -21.51 4.69 -25.72
CA ASP A 131 -22.84 4.35 -25.23
C ASP A 131 -22.73 3.45 -23.99
N ILE A 132 -23.60 3.68 -23.03
CA ILE A 132 -23.63 2.96 -21.75
C ILE A 132 -23.77 1.45 -21.98
N ASN A 133 -24.36 1.02 -23.09
CA ASN A 133 -24.57 -0.38 -23.44
C ASN A 133 -23.26 -1.09 -23.82
N GLU A 134 -22.28 -0.36 -24.34
CA GLU A 134 -20.95 -0.87 -24.69
C GLU A 134 -20.03 -0.97 -23.45
N CYS A 135 -20.37 -0.24 -22.38
CA CYS A 135 -19.64 -0.30 -21.12
C CYS A 135 -19.88 -1.63 -20.37
N PRO A 136 -18.90 -2.13 -19.59
CA PRO A 136 -19.03 -3.36 -18.82
C PRO A 136 -20.25 -3.35 -17.90
N THR A 137 -20.91 -4.49 -17.71
CA THR A 137 -22.05 -4.59 -16.79
C THR A 137 -21.56 -4.68 -15.34
N LEU A 138 -22.15 -3.89 -14.44
CA LEU A 138 -21.86 -3.97 -13.02
C LEU A 138 -22.46 -5.25 -12.43
N LYS A 139 -21.60 -6.14 -11.94
CA LYS A 139 -21.99 -7.37 -11.24
C LYS A 139 -21.31 -7.37 -9.88
N GLY A 140 -22.09 -7.59 -8.81
CA GLY A 140 -21.55 -7.74 -7.46
C GLY A 140 -22.22 -6.85 -6.42
N LYS A 141 -21.57 -6.76 -5.25
CA LYS A 141 -21.98 -5.95 -4.11
C LYS A 141 -20.93 -4.86 -3.88
N ILE A 142 -21.36 -3.70 -3.42
CA ILE A 142 -20.47 -2.60 -3.03
C ILE A 142 -20.28 -2.62 -1.51
N SER A 143 -19.05 -2.37 -1.06
CA SER A 143 -18.72 -2.07 0.33
C SER A 143 -18.28 -0.62 0.45
N VAL A 144 -18.75 0.07 1.48
CA VAL A 144 -18.35 1.44 1.80
C VAL A 144 -17.37 1.41 2.97
N HIS A 145 -16.28 2.13 2.82
CA HIS A 145 -15.24 2.31 3.84
C HIS A 145 -15.11 3.81 4.10
N TYR A 146 -15.04 4.21 5.38
CA TYR A 146 -14.90 5.62 5.77
C TYR A 146 -13.46 6.10 5.82
N SER A 147 -12.51 5.19 5.64
CA SER A 147 -11.11 5.57 5.62
C SER A 147 -10.33 4.74 4.61
N ALA A 148 -9.36 5.37 3.99
CA ALA A 148 -8.38 4.76 3.12
C ALA A 148 -7.00 5.34 3.42
N ALA A 149 -5.96 4.63 3.03
CA ALA A 149 -4.61 5.14 2.99
C ALA A 149 -4.10 5.09 1.56
N ALA A 150 -3.73 6.23 1.00
CA ALA A 150 -3.10 6.32 -0.30
C ALA A 150 -1.58 6.39 -0.11
N THR A 151 -0.86 5.44 -0.71
CA THR A 151 0.59 5.46 -0.77
C THR A 151 1.02 5.83 -2.18
N TYR A 152 1.85 6.86 -2.33
CA TYR A 152 2.29 7.35 -3.63
C TYR A 152 3.71 7.88 -3.60
N TYR A 153 4.33 7.98 -4.77
CA TYR A 153 5.65 8.57 -4.91
C TYR A 153 5.57 10.11 -4.92
N ALA A 154 6.19 10.74 -3.92
CA ALA A 154 6.26 12.19 -3.75
C ALA A 154 7.70 12.67 -3.93
N SER A 155 8.12 12.89 -5.18
CA SER A 155 9.50 13.29 -5.53
C SER A 155 10.01 14.57 -4.86
N SER A 156 9.11 15.45 -4.41
CA SER A 156 9.43 16.78 -3.90
C SER A 156 9.41 16.89 -2.38
N ASP A 157 8.82 15.91 -1.68
CA ASP A 157 8.73 15.91 -0.23
C ASP A 157 9.92 15.18 0.40
N PRO A 158 10.32 15.53 1.63
CA PRO A 158 11.40 14.84 2.35
C PRO A 158 10.96 13.45 2.84
N CYS A 159 10.46 12.60 1.93
CA CYS A 159 9.91 11.29 2.23
C CYS A 159 10.97 10.19 2.07
N GLY A 160 11.62 9.80 3.16
CA GLY A 160 12.37 8.54 3.28
C GLY A 160 13.43 8.25 2.21
N VAL A 161 13.96 7.02 2.21
CA VAL A 161 15.04 6.60 1.30
C VAL A 161 14.53 6.26 -0.12
N GLY A 162 13.20 6.27 -0.33
CA GLY A 162 12.54 5.87 -1.57
C GLY A 162 11.53 6.87 -2.15
N GLY A 163 11.32 8.03 -1.51
CA GLY A 163 10.37 9.05 -1.95
C GLY A 163 8.90 8.66 -1.82
N MET A 164 8.57 7.63 -1.03
CA MET A 164 7.20 7.15 -0.86
C MET A 164 6.52 7.83 0.32
N HIS A 165 5.31 8.31 0.11
CA HIS A 165 4.49 8.99 1.11
C HIS A 165 3.14 8.29 1.28
N ARG A 166 2.61 8.30 2.50
CA ARG A 166 1.29 7.77 2.89
C ARG A 166 0.42 8.89 3.41
N GLU A 167 -0.76 9.02 2.83
CA GLU A 167 -1.81 9.92 3.32
C GLU A 167 -3.06 9.13 3.70
N HIS A 168 -3.69 9.51 4.81
CA HIS A 168 -4.97 8.94 5.26
C HIS A 168 -6.12 9.84 4.83
N ILE A 169 -7.12 9.25 4.17
CA ILE A 169 -8.32 9.89 3.63
C ILE A 169 -9.54 9.35 4.37
#